data_AF-A0A2E0UXJ6-F1
#
_entry.id   AF-A0A2E0UXJ6-F1
#
_cell.length_a   1.000
_cell.length_b   1.000
_cell.length_c   1.000
_cell.angle_alpha   90.00
_cell.angle_beta   90.00
_cell.angle_gamma   90.00
#
_symmetry.space_group_name_H-M   'P 1'
#
loop_
_entity.id
_entity.type
_entity.pdbx_description
1 polymer ?
#
loop_
_entity_poly.entity_id
_entity_poly.type
_entity_poly.pdbx_seq_one_letter_code
_entity_poly.pdbx_strand_id
1 'polypeptide(L)'
;MILKEIANLIHQINSKTRFLEFNREYRKIIFFHNNSAELNDWLKRDWINRYGRESIEIPLNNIQGLFFDKTDFLNEVVLRDFSSDIILLDIYQGEDIFYNAEKKEVVKDSSNLFENTHYYLLFKEAVEQSNLKIFHNSELNEFGFHSQDYGLIRLHYPQNPPDFGHFKKVKQNYELFKSLKHDEQFLIYLNNQIYKTIFNKTSDDPSFVYFIKHFDTIVAQAEDDFSIYLRKFSFEAFNKNFRKEQIEYFSSLRDILSKIQTNIVSIPVSISITVAAVFEVKDKPELALLIVVGYIFYSLLSAYLLRNYEIDIDEIKDRLDQEAEIIRENVVSNKDKINHAINKIYKKIKRAKITAKIIQFLLVILTLLVLFISWWQLNLDLILILILSIILFVFHLIIIFFKIKEK
;
A
#
# COMPACT_ATOMS: atom_id res chain seq x y z
N MET A 1 31.96 -30.68 -26.26
CA MET A 1 33.29 -31.14 -26.76
C MET A 1 33.47 -30.84 -28.25
N ILE A 2 32.56 -31.29 -29.12
CA ILE A 2 32.63 -31.09 -30.58
C ILE A 2 32.70 -29.61 -30.98
N LEU A 3 31.85 -28.74 -30.42
CA LEU A 3 31.85 -27.28 -30.70
C LEU A 3 33.22 -26.63 -30.45
N LYS A 4 33.85 -26.93 -29.30
CA LYS A 4 35.17 -26.38 -28.96
C LYS A 4 36.26 -26.89 -29.90
N GLU A 5 36.19 -28.14 -30.33
CA GLU A 5 37.11 -28.66 -31.35
C GLU A 5 36.92 -27.99 -32.70
N ILE A 6 35.67 -27.73 -33.11
CA ILE A 6 35.35 -26.99 -34.34
C ILE A 6 35.87 -25.56 -34.26
N ALA A 7 35.63 -24.86 -33.15
CA ALA A 7 36.10 -23.49 -32.95
C ALA A 7 37.64 -23.42 -32.97
N ASN A 8 38.31 -24.33 -32.27
CA ASN A 8 39.77 -24.43 -32.30
C ASN A 8 40.28 -24.70 -33.72
N LEU A 9 39.62 -25.58 -34.46
CA LEU A 9 39.96 -25.88 -35.84
C LEU A 9 39.81 -24.63 -36.72
N ILE A 10 38.67 -23.94 -36.63
CA ILE A 10 38.41 -22.72 -37.42
C ILE A 10 39.42 -21.63 -37.07
N HIS A 11 39.76 -21.45 -35.79
CA HIS A 11 40.76 -20.48 -35.35
C HIS A 11 42.16 -20.81 -35.90
N GLN A 12 42.58 -22.08 -35.79
CA GLN A 12 43.83 -22.55 -36.38
C GLN A 12 43.89 -22.26 -37.87
N ILE A 13 42.78 -22.47 -38.58
CA ILE A 13 42.76 -22.25 -40.02
C ILE A 13 42.76 -20.77 -40.37
N ASN A 14 41.93 -19.95 -39.72
CA ASN A 14 41.88 -18.51 -39.94
C ASN A 14 43.27 -17.86 -39.75
N SER A 15 43.99 -18.28 -38.71
CA SER A 15 45.33 -17.78 -38.41
C SER A 15 46.37 -18.08 -39.51
N LYS A 16 46.17 -19.15 -40.28
CA LYS A 16 47.13 -19.64 -41.29
C LYS A 16 46.79 -19.22 -42.71
N THR A 17 45.53 -19.19 -43.11
CA THR A 17 45.16 -19.16 -44.54
C THR A 17 44.56 -17.83 -45.01
N ARG A 18 44.07 -16.94 -44.14
CA ARG A 18 43.43 -15.64 -44.47
C ARG A 18 42.27 -15.66 -45.50
N PHE A 19 41.90 -16.81 -46.03
CA PHE A 19 40.81 -16.97 -47.00
C PHE A 19 39.74 -17.89 -46.40
N LEU A 20 38.78 -17.28 -45.71
CA LEU A 20 37.52 -17.89 -45.29
C LEU A 20 36.42 -17.25 -46.14
N GLU A 21 35.92 -17.98 -47.13
CA GLU A 21 34.71 -17.56 -47.86
C GLU A 21 33.50 -18.22 -47.22
N PHE A 22 32.53 -17.41 -46.82
CA PHE A 22 31.30 -17.86 -46.18
C PHE A 22 30.11 -17.70 -47.12
N ASN A 23 29.51 -18.82 -47.52
CA ASN A 23 28.27 -18.80 -48.27
C ASN A 23 27.08 -18.81 -47.30
N ARG A 24 26.49 -17.63 -47.07
CA ARG A 24 25.30 -17.44 -46.22
C ARG A 24 24.04 -18.07 -46.82
N GLU A 25 23.92 -18.05 -48.14
CA GLU A 25 22.68 -18.43 -48.82
C GLU A 25 22.45 -19.95 -48.85
N TYR A 26 23.52 -20.75 -48.84
CA TYR A 26 23.40 -22.20 -49.01
C TYR A 26 24.40 -22.99 -48.20
N ARG A 27 24.22 -23.05 -46.86
CA ARG A 27 24.74 -24.13 -45.97
C ARG A 27 25.91 -23.81 -45.04
N LYS A 28 26.12 -22.55 -44.63
CA LYS A 28 27.13 -22.18 -43.62
C LYS A 28 28.48 -22.87 -43.91
N ILE A 29 28.88 -22.87 -45.18
CA ILE A 29 30.05 -23.61 -45.66
C ILE A 29 31.27 -22.71 -45.45
N ILE A 30 32.32 -23.31 -44.88
CA ILE A 30 33.63 -22.72 -44.87
C ILE A 30 34.45 -23.34 -46.00
N PHE A 31 34.85 -22.54 -46.98
CA PHE A 31 35.79 -22.95 -48.00
C PHE A 31 37.23 -22.65 -47.58
N PHE A 32 38.08 -23.65 -47.71
CA PHE A 32 39.52 -23.50 -47.53
C PHE A 32 40.22 -23.72 -48.85
N HIS A 33 41.16 -22.86 -49.23
CA HIS A 33 41.96 -23.02 -50.45
C HIS A 33 43.39 -23.28 -50.02
N ASN A 34 43.78 -24.56 -49.87
CA ASN A 34 45.18 -24.91 -49.60
C ASN A 34 45.46 -26.36 -50.02
N ASN A 35 46.68 -26.65 -50.47
CA ASN A 35 47.11 -27.96 -50.96
C ASN A 35 48.09 -28.63 -49.96
N SER A 36 47.91 -28.39 -48.66
CA SER A 36 48.84 -28.83 -47.62
C SER A 36 48.47 -30.20 -47.05
N ALA A 37 49.48 -30.95 -46.59
CA ALA A 37 49.31 -32.25 -45.93
C ALA A 37 48.42 -32.18 -44.68
N GLU A 38 48.27 -30.99 -44.07
CA GLU A 38 47.41 -30.75 -42.90
C GLU A 38 45.91 -30.97 -43.19
N LEU A 39 45.44 -30.73 -44.42
CA LEU A 39 44.03 -30.99 -44.79
C LEU A 39 43.69 -32.48 -44.71
N ASN A 40 44.64 -33.37 -45.02
CA ASN A 40 44.40 -34.81 -44.96
C ASN A 40 44.19 -35.30 -43.54
N ASP A 41 44.76 -34.62 -42.53
CA ASP A 41 44.51 -34.93 -41.13
C ASP A 41 43.13 -34.44 -40.67
N TRP A 42 42.63 -33.33 -41.22
CA TRP A 42 41.27 -32.86 -40.94
C TRP A 42 40.20 -33.71 -41.61
N LEU A 43 40.44 -34.18 -42.83
CA LEU A 43 39.55 -35.09 -43.55
C LEU A 43 39.35 -36.45 -42.84
N LYS A 44 40.16 -36.77 -41.83
CA LYS A 44 39.92 -37.95 -40.97
C LYS A 44 38.74 -37.76 -40.01
N ARG A 45 38.16 -36.56 -39.93
CA ARG A 45 36.99 -36.27 -39.09
C ARG A 45 35.70 -36.45 -39.89
N ASP A 46 34.78 -37.25 -39.38
CA ASP A 46 33.55 -37.66 -40.07
C ASP A 46 32.57 -36.53 -40.43
N TRP A 47 32.80 -35.33 -39.90
CA TRP A 47 31.98 -34.13 -40.13
C TRP A 47 32.63 -33.15 -41.12
N ILE A 48 33.69 -33.57 -41.81
CA ILE A 48 34.42 -32.76 -42.79
C ILE A 48 34.34 -33.42 -44.16
N ASN A 49 33.74 -32.72 -45.13
CA ASN A 49 33.59 -33.21 -46.50
C ASN A 49 34.66 -32.60 -47.41
N ARG A 50 35.16 -33.37 -48.38
CA ARG A 50 36.01 -32.82 -49.43
C ARG A 50 35.14 -32.17 -50.50
N TYR A 51 35.37 -30.89 -50.78
CA TYR A 51 34.70 -30.16 -51.84
C TYR A 51 35.73 -29.84 -52.94
N GLY A 52 35.69 -30.54 -54.06
CA GLY A 52 36.68 -30.35 -55.12
C GLY A 52 38.11 -30.82 -54.72
N ARG A 53 39.12 -30.37 -55.49
CA ARG A 53 40.51 -30.83 -55.30
C ARG A 53 41.24 -30.12 -54.16
N GLU A 54 40.96 -28.84 -53.95
CA GLU A 54 41.73 -27.95 -53.08
C GLU A 54 40.90 -27.33 -51.95
N SER A 55 39.63 -27.74 -51.80
CA SER A 55 38.77 -27.26 -50.74
C SER A 55 38.13 -28.35 -49.89
N ILE A 56 37.88 -27.97 -48.64
CA ILE A 56 37.10 -28.71 -47.67
C ILE A 56 35.81 -27.93 -47.44
N GLU A 57 34.71 -28.66 -47.31
CA GLU A 57 33.41 -28.18 -46.87
C GLU A 57 33.16 -28.73 -45.47
N ILE A 58 32.90 -27.84 -44.52
CA ILE A 58 32.37 -28.22 -43.22
C ILE A 58 30.88 -27.88 -43.24
N PRO A 59 29.96 -28.87 -43.31
CA PRO A 59 28.54 -28.62 -43.25
C PRO A 59 28.15 -28.24 -41.81
N LEU A 60 28.07 -26.94 -41.53
CA LEU A 60 27.80 -26.43 -40.19
C LEU A 60 26.31 -26.31 -39.85
N ASN A 61 25.42 -26.61 -40.81
CA ASN A 61 23.96 -26.46 -40.67
C ASN A 61 23.31 -27.22 -39.52
N ASN A 62 23.94 -28.30 -39.06
CA ASN A 62 23.38 -29.17 -38.03
C ASN A 62 24.04 -28.96 -36.67
N ILE A 63 24.99 -28.02 -36.57
CA ILE A 63 25.74 -27.78 -35.35
C ILE A 63 25.01 -26.70 -34.56
N GLN A 64 24.14 -27.15 -33.66
CA GLN A 64 23.42 -26.28 -32.76
C GLN A 64 24.41 -25.44 -31.93
N GLY A 65 24.13 -24.14 -31.80
CA GLY A 65 24.96 -23.23 -31.02
C GLY A 65 26.20 -22.69 -31.74
N LEU A 66 26.31 -22.79 -33.07
CA LEU A 66 27.41 -22.16 -33.82
C LEU A 66 26.93 -20.97 -34.65
N PHE A 67 27.54 -19.80 -34.43
CA PHE A 67 27.23 -18.54 -35.11
C PHE A 67 28.51 -17.87 -35.64
N PHE A 68 28.42 -17.23 -36.82
CA PHE A 68 29.59 -16.72 -37.58
C PHE A 68 29.89 -15.24 -37.43
N ASP A 69 28.93 -14.48 -36.92
CA ASP A 69 29.11 -13.11 -36.52
C ASP A 69 27.93 -12.70 -35.67
N LYS A 70 28.01 -11.50 -35.09
CA LYS A 70 26.96 -10.93 -34.26
C LYS A 70 25.59 -10.86 -34.97
N THR A 71 25.59 -10.61 -36.28
CA THR A 71 24.35 -10.49 -37.07
C THR A 71 23.69 -11.84 -37.26
N ASP A 72 24.47 -12.87 -37.60
CA ASP A 72 24.06 -14.28 -37.69
C ASP A 72 23.47 -14.74 -36.35
N PHE A 73 24.17 -14.45 -35.25
CA PHE A 73 23.69 -14.74 -33.90
C PHE A 73 22.34 -14.09 -33.62
N LEU A 74 22.23 -12.76 -33.77
CA LEU A 74 20.98 -12.06 -33.46
C LEU A 74 19.82 -12.46 -34.39
N ASN A 75 20.09 -12.91 -35.61
CA ASN A 75 19.04 -13.33 -36.54
C ASN A 75 18.50 -14.73 -36.27
N GLU A 76 19.34 -15.64 -35.77
CA GLU A 76 18.97 -17.06 -35.68
C GLU A 76 18.79 -17.57 -34.24
N VAL A 77 19.35 -16.89 -33.23
CA VAL A 77 19.35 -17.39 -31.86
C VAL A 77 17.94 -17.44 -31.26
N VAL A 78 17.62 -18.58 -30.67
CA VAL A 78 16.39 -18.79 -29.90
C VAL A 78 16.69 -19.23 -28.48
N LEU A 79 15.71 -19.13 -27.57
CA LEU A 79 15.92 -19.39 -26.15
C LEU A 79 16.44 -20.80 -25.87
N ARG A 80 15.98 -21.80 -26.63
CA ARG A 80 16.42 -23.20 -26.51
C ARG A 80 17.92 -23.40 -26.79
N ASP A 81 18.56 -22.51 -27.55
CA ASP A 81 19.99 -22.66 -27.88
C ASP A 81 20.88 -22.44 -26.66
N PHE A 82 20.41 -21.65 -25.67
CA PHE A 82 21.11 -21.44 -24.39
C PHE A 82 21.10 -22.67 -23.47
N SER A 83 20.45 -23.77 -23.88
CA SER A 83 20.56 -25.08 -23.22
C SER A 83 21.83 -25.85 -23.60
N SER A 84 22.54 -25.41 -24.64
CA SER A 84 23.78 -26.00 -25.15
C SER A 84 24.88 -24.95 -25.22
N ASP A 85 26.14 -25.39 -25.31
CA ASP A 85 27.25 -24.46 -25.51
C ASP A 85 27.03 -23.65 -26.79
N ILE A 86 27.33 -22.35 -26.73
CA ILE A 86 27.22 -21.46 -27.90
C ILE A 86 28.59 -20.87 -28.23
N ILE A 87 28.93 -20.83 -29.50
CA ILE A 87 30.15 -20.23 -30.02
C ILE A 87 29.78 -19.18 -31.05
N LEU A 88 30.24 -17.95 -30.80
CA LEU A 88 30.25 -16.87 -31.78
C LEU A 88 31.67 -16.71 -32.30
N LEU A 89 31.88 -17.03 -33.57
CA LEU A 89 33.13 -16.82 -34.26
C LEU A 89 33.13 -15.39 -34.81
N ASP A 90 33.72 -14.39 -34.14
CA ASP A 90 33.90 -13.08 -34.80
C ASP A 90 35.09 -13.18 -35.76
N ILE A 91 34.83 -13.70 -36.96
CA ILE A 91 35.87 -13.96 -37.97
C ILE A 91 36.60 -12.68 -38.37
N TYR A 92 35.92 -11.52 -38.31
CA TYR A 92 36.48 -10.23 -38.70
C TYR A 92 37.40 -9.64 -37.62
N GLN A 93 37.08 -9.87 -36.35
CA GLN A 93 37.89 -9.38 -35.22
C GLN A 93 38.92 -10.41 -34.74
N GLY A 94 38.80 -11.67 -35.17
CA GLY A 94 39.66 -12.76 -34.74
C GLY A 94 39.42 -13.19 -33.29
N GLU A 95 38.31 -12.76 -32.69
CA GLU A 95 37.90 -13.12 -31.33
C GLU A 95 36.77 -14.14 -31.39
N ASP A 96 36.88 -15.19 -30.58
CA ASP A 96 35.80 -16.14 -30.34
C ASP A 96 35.15 -15.84 -28.99
N ILE A 97 33.83 -15.68 -28.99
CA ILE A 97 33.05 -15.54 -27.76
C ILE A 97 32.37 -16.88 -27.50
N PHE A 98 32.61 -17.45 -26.33
CA PHE A 98 32.11 -18.77 -25.95
C PHE A 98 31.15 -18.68 -24.76
N TYR A 99 29.94 -19.19 -24.92
CA TYR A 99 28.99 -19.38 -23.83
C TYR A 99 28.99 -20.85 -23.38
N ASN A 100 29.27 -21.07 -22.11
CA ASN A 100 29.22 -22.39 -21.48
C ASN A 100 27.83 -22.62 -20.86
N ALA A 101 27.06 -23.58 -21.38
CA ALA A 101 25.69 -23.80 -20.87
C ALA A 101 25.65 -24.40 -19.47
N GLU A 102 26.61 -25.26 -19.11
CA GLU A 102 26.68 -25.92 -17.80
C GLU A 102 26.90 -24.91 -16.68
N LYS A 103 27.85 -23.99 -16.89
CA LYS A 103 28.19 -22.94 -15.91
C LYS A 103 27.31 -21.70 -16.04
N LYS A 104 26.59 -21.54 -17.17
CA LYS A 104 25.86 -20.32 -17.54
C LYS A 104 26.76 -19.08 -17.55
N GLU A 105 27.98 -19.25 -18.04
CA GLU A 105 29.01 -18.22 -18.05
C GLU A 105 29.51 -17.97 -19.46
N VAL A 106 29.81 -16.71 -19.76
CA VAL A 106 30.42 -16.30 -21.02
C VAL A 106 31.92 -16.15 -20.83
N VAL A 107 32.70 -16.92 -21.58
CA VAL A 107 34.15 -16.80 -21.64
C VAL A 107 34.47 -15.71 -22.66
N LYS A 108 34.88 -14.54 -22.15
CA LYS A 108 35.27 -13.32 -22.91
C LYS A 108 34.13 -12.65 -23.71
N ASP A 109 33.20 -12.00 -23.03
CA ASP A 109 32.21 -11.11 -23.66
C ASP A 109 32.28 -9.72 -23.05
N SER A 110 32.99 -8.81 -23.73
CA SER A 110 33.08 -7.39 -23.33
C SER A 110 31.76 -6.63 -23.54
N SER A 111 30.87 -7.17 -24.37
CA SER A 111 29.61 -6.54 -24.78
C SER A 111 28.39 -6.99 -23.96
N ASN A 112 28.49 -8.10 -23.22
CA ASN A 112 27.34 -8.79 -22.59
C ASN A 112 26.27 -9.20 -23.61
N LEU A 113 26.65 -9.45 -24.85
CA LEU A 113 25.76 -9.85 -25.94
C LEU A 113 24.97 -11.11 -25.57
N PHE A 114 25.66 -12.15 -25.10
CA PHE A 114 25.01 -13.42 -24.76
C PHE A 114 24.04 -13.26 -23.58
N GLU A 115 24.48 -12.58 -22.52
CA GLU A 115 23.66 -12.36 -21.34
C GLU A 115 22.43 -11.51 -21.68
N ASN A 116 22.60 -10.39 -22.38
CA ASN A 116 21.50 -9.53 -22.77
C ASN A 116 20.50 -10.22 -23.70
N THR A 117 20.98 -10.98 -24.68
CA THR A 117 20.11 -11.74 -25.59
C THR A 117 19.35 -12.83 -24.83
N HIS A 118 20.02 -13.57 -23.94
CA HIS A 118 19.38 -14.59 -23.11
C HIS A 118 18.26 -14.00 -22.25
N TYR A 119 18.56 -12.94 -21.50
CA TYR A 119 17.59 -12.32 -20.61
C TYR A 119 16.50 -11.56 -21.35
N TYR A 120 16.77 -11.02 -22.54
CA TYR A 120 15.73 -10.47 -23.41
C TYR A 120 14.71 -11.52 -23.81
N LEU A 121 15.18 -12.69 -24.26
CA LEU A 121 14.31 -13.80 -24.66
C LEU A 121 13.49 -14.32 -23.47
N LEU A 122 14.11 -14.47 -22.30
CA LEU A 122 13.41 -14.81 -21.06
C LEU A 122 12.38 -13.75 -20.66
N PHE A 123 12.70 -12.47 -20.79
CA PHE A 123 11.77 -11.38 -20.48
C PHE A 123 10.57 -11.42 -21.43
N LYS A 124 10.81 -11.56 -22.74
CA LYS A 124 9.76 -11.69 -23.75
C LYS A 124 8.81 -12.84 -23.44
N GLU A 125 9.35 -14.04 -23.17
CA GLU A 125 8.56 -15.21 -22.80
C GLU A 125 7.79 -14.99 -21.47
N ALA A 126 8.43 -14.38 -20.46
CA ALA A 126 7.79 -14.09 -19.19
C ALA A 126 6.63 -13.09 -19.34
N VAL A 127 6.79 -12.05 -20.18
CA VAL A 127 5.69 -11.14 -20.54
C VAL A 127 4.59 -11.90 -21.27
N GLU A 128 4.95 -12.77 -22.22
CA GLU A 128 4.03 -13.66 -22.97
C GLU A 128 3.29 -14.67 -22.08
N GLN A 129 3.81 -15.00 -20.90
CA GLN A 129 3.12 -15.87 -19.94
C GLN A 129 2.40 -15.08 -18.82
N SER A 130 2.74 -13.81 -18.61
CA SER A 130 2.17 -13.00 -17.53
C SER A 130 0.77 -12.45 -17.82
N ASN A 131 0.07 -12.08 -16.74
CA ASN A 131 -1.20 -11.34 -16.76
C ASN A 131 -1.02 -9.83 -17.02
N LEU A 132 0.22 -9.35 -17.25
CA LEU A 132 0.49 -7.93 -17.49
C LEU A 132 -0.10 -7.46 -18.83
N LYS A 133 -0.08 -8.32 -19.84
CA LYS A 133 -0.62 -8.06 -21.17
C LYS A 133 -2.08 -8.50 -21.27
N ILE A 134 -2.83 -7.83 -22.14
CA ILE A 134 -4.18 -8.24 -22.56
C ILE A 134 -4.10 -9.27 -23.69
N PHE A 135 -3.21 -9.03 -24.65
CA PHE A 135 -3.06 -9.89 -25.81
C PHE A 135 -1.61 -9.89 -26.30
N HIS A 136 -1.31 -10.90 -27.10
CA HIS A 136 -0.06 -11.05 -27.83
C HIS A 136 -0.40 -11.40 -29.27
N ASN A 137 0.11 -10.62 -30.22
CA ASN A 137 -0.05 -10.89 -31.63
C ASN A 137 1.33 -11.24 -32.20
N SER A 138 1.55 -12.54 -32.39
CA SER A 138 2.82 -13.07 -32.89
C SER A 138 3.07 -12.72 -34.36
N GLU A 139 2.03 -12.49 -35.16
CA GLU A 139 2.17 -12.15 -36.59
C GLU A 139 2.70 -10.72 -36.75
N LEU A 140 2.17 -9.79 -35.97
CA LEU A 140 2.58 -8.38 -35.96
C LEU A 140 3.73 -8.08 -35.00
N ASN A 141 4.16 -9.09 -34.24
CA ASN A 141 5.17 -8.95 -33.19
C ASN A 141 4.85 -7.85 -32.18
N GLU A 142 3.63 -7.83 -31.66
CA GLU A 142 3.20 -6.82 -30.69
C GLU A 142 2.62 -7.43 -29.40
N PHE A 143 2.87 -6.74 -28.30
CA PHE A 143 2.18 -6.97 -27.02
C PHE A 143 1.17 -5.85 -26.77
N GLY A 144 -0.05 -6.23 -26.39
CA GLY A 144 -1.10 -5.30 -26.01
C GLY A 144 -1.19 -5.15 -24.48
N PHE A 145 -1.10 -3.93 -23.96
CA PHE A 145 -1.26 -3.62 -22.52
C PHE A 145 -2.45 -2.69 -22.31
N HIS A 146 -3.19 -2.84 -21.20
CA HIS A 146 -4.30 -1.96 -20.88
C HIS A 146 -3.90 -0.93 -19.83
N SER A 147 -3.88 0.34 -20.20
CA SER A 147 -3.95 1.44 -19.25
C SER A 147 -5.41 1.83 -19.03
N GLN A 148 -5.82 1.96 -17.77
CA GLN A 148 -7.17 2.42 -17.45
C GLN A 148 -7.37 3.88 -17.87
N ASP A 149 -6.32 4.70 -17.74
CA ASP A 149 -6.40 6.14 -18.00
C ASP A 149 -6.17 6.48 -19.47
N TYR A 150 -5.49 5.60 -20.21
CA TYR A 150 -4.97 5.89 -21.55
C TYR A 150 -5.36 4.88 -22.63
N GLY A 151 -6.08 3.81 -22.28
CA GLY A 151 -6.58 2.82 -23.21
C GLY A 151 -5.54 1.75 -23.57
N LEU A 152 -5.63 1.23 -24.80
CA LEU A 152 -4.78 0.14 -25.27
C LEU A 152 -3.41 0.66 -25.72
N ILE A 153 -2.35 0.09 -25.17
CA ILE A 153 -0.97 0.29 -25.56
C ILE A 153 -0.53 -0.90 -26.40
N ARG A 154 0.11 -0.64 -27.54
CA ARG A 154 0.73 -1.68 -28.36
C ARG A 154 2.23 -1.46 -28.38
N LEU A 155 2.99 -2.47 -27.95
CA LEU A 155 4.45 -2.44 -27.98
C LEU A 155 4.96 -3.43 -29.02
N HIS A 156 5.58 -2.91 -30.08
CA HIS A 156 6.21 -3.76 -31.09
C HIS A 156 7.53 -4.29 -30.55
N TYR A 157 7.78 -5.59 -30.72
CA TYR A 157 9.05 -6.22 -30.47
C TYR A 157 9.67 -6.68 -31.81
N PRO A 158 11.01 -6.59 -31.96
CA PRO A 158 11.66 -7.05 -33.17
C PRO A 158 11.55 -8.59 -33.29
N GLN A 159 11.48 -9.10 -34.53
CA GLN A 159 11.50 -10.55 -34.79
C GLN A 159 12.77 -11.19 -34.21
N ASN A 160 13.88 -10.47 -34.34
CA ASN A 160 15.22 -10.88 -33.91
C ASN A 160 15.59 -10.15 -32.62
N PRO A 161 16.26 -10.80 -31.65
CA PRO A 161 16.78 -10.11 -30.47
C PRO A 161 17.54 -8.83 -30.81
N PRO A 162 17.23 -7.70 -30.14
CA PRO A 162 17.92 -6.45 -30.39
C PRO A 162 19.31 -6.46 -29.77
N ASP A 163 20.23 -5.71 -30.37
CA ASP A 163 21.51 -5.42 -29.77
C ASP A 163 21.35 -4.38 -28.65
N PHE A 164 21.45 -4.82 -27.40
CA PHE A 164 21.44 -3.93 -26.24
C PHE A 164 22.79 -3.22 -26.03
N GLY A 165 23.82 -3.52 -26.83
CA GLY A 165 25.17 -3.01 -26.63
C GLY A 165 25.66 -3.29 -25.21
N HIS A 166 26.38 -2.34 -24.62
CA HIS A 166 26.90 -2.45 -23.24
C HIS A 166 25.85 -2.23 -22.13
N PHE A 167 24.55 -2.26 -22.45
CA PHE A 167 23.50 -2.05 -21.45
C PHE A 167 23.38 -3.26 -20.53
N LYS A 168 23.93 -3.18 -19.31
CA LYS A 168 24.02 -4.32 -18.37
C LYS A 168 22.75 -4.60 -17.57
N LYS A 169 21.67 -3.82 -17.75
CA LYS A 169 20.48 -3.92 -16.88
C LYS A 169 19.41 -4.90 -17.36
N VAL A 170 19.54 -5.56 -18.52
CA VAL A 170 18.49 -6.46 -19.03
C VAL A 170 18.19 -7.59 -18.04
N LYS A 171 19.24 -8.23 -17.52
CA LYS A 171 19.14 -9.22 -16.44
C LYS A 171 18.46 -8.67 -15.19
N GLN A 172 18.90 -7.52 -14.70
CA GLN A 172 18.34 -6.90 -13.49
C GLN A 172 16.85 -6.62 -13.66
N ASN A 173 16.45 -6.11 -14.83
CA ASN A 173 15.06 -5.82 -15.13
C ASN A 173 14.22 -7.10 -15.26
N TYR A 174 14.78 -8.18 -15.81
CA TYR A 174 14.12 -9.49 -15.83
C TYR A 174 13.91 -10.04 -14.40
N GLU A 175 14.94 -10.02 -13.56
CA GLU A 175 14.82 -10.49 -12.18
C GLU A 175 13.82 -9.63 -11.40
N LEU A 176 13.82 -8.31 -11.63
CA LEU A 176 12.80 -7.40 -11.08
C LEU A 176 11.40 -7.82 -11.53
N PHE A 177 11.19 -8.06 -12.83
CA PHE A 177 9.91 -8.50 -13.39
C PHE A 177 9.41 -9.79 -12.72
N LYS A 178 10.29 -10.77 -12.55
CA LYS A 178 9.98 -12.05 -11.90
C LYS A 178 9.64 -11.89 -10.41
N SER A 179 10.24 -10.90 -9.75
CA SER A 179 9.99 -10.62 -8.33
C SER A 179 8.69 -9.83 -8.08
N LEU A 180 8.10 -9.23 -9.12
CA LEU A 180 6.88 -8.45 -8.97
C LEU A 180 5.74 -9.30 -8.43
N LYS A 181 5.08 -8.80 -7.39
CA LYS A 181 3.82 -9.37 -6.93
C LYS A 181 2.74 -9.01 -7.95
N HIS A 182 2.15 -10.02 -8.57
CA HIS A 182 1.04 -9.85 -9.52
C HIS A 182 -0.29 -9.54 -8.81
N ASP A 183 -0.29 -8.57 -7.89
CA ASP A 183 -1.52 -7.98 -7.36
C ASP A 183 -2.22 -7.25 -8.52
N GLU A 184 -3.46 -7.63 -8.83
CA GLU A 184 -4.25 -7.04 -9.91
C GLU A 184 -4.34 -5.51 -9.79
N GLN A 185 -4.38 -4.97 -8.57
CA GLN A 185 -4.44 -3.52 -8.35
C GLN A 185 -3.12 -2.85 -8.72
N PHE A 186 -1.99 -3.46 -8.36
CA PHE A 186 -0.67 -2.94 -8.71
C PHE A 186 -0.45 -2.93 -10.23
N LEU A 187 -0.95 -3.96 -10.94
CA LEU A 187 -0.84 -4.04 -12.40
C LEU A 187 -1.51 -2.86 -13.12
N ILE A 188 -2.57 -2.29 -12.57
CA ILE A 188 -3.22 -1.08 -13.10
C ILE A 188 -2.23 0.10 -13.09
N TYR A 189 -1.58 0.34 -11.95
CA TYR A 189 -0.59 1.41 -11.82
C TYR A 189 0.63 1.17 -12.71
N LEU A 190 1.07 -0.09 -12.80
CA LEU A 190 2.17 -0.48 -13.66
C LEU A 190 1.87 -0.17 -15.13
N ASN A 191 0.71 -0.60 -15.65
CA ASN A 191 0.31 -0.32 -17.03
C ASN A 191 0.15 1.18 -17.32
N ASN A 192 -0.32 1.97 -16.36
CA ASN A 192 -0.38 3.42 -16.50
C ASN A 192 1.02 4.04 -16.59
N GLN A 193 2.01 3.54 -15.84
CA GLN A 193 3.40 4.00 -15.96
C GLN A 193 4.09 3.51 -17.25
N ILE A 194 3.73 2.33 -17.76
CA ILE A 194 4.17 1.86 -19.08
C ILE A 194 3.74 2.89 -20.13
N TYR A 195 2.47 3.32 -20.13
CA TYR A 195 2.00 4.36 -21.05
C TYR A 195 2.80 5.65 -20.91
N LYS A 196 2.87 6.20 -19.69
CA LYS A 196 3.52 7.49 -19.43
C LYS A 196 4.99 7.48 -19.80
N THR A 197 5.70 6.38 -19.57
CA THR A 197 7.14 6.30 -19.84
C THR A 197 7.43 6.14 -21.32
N ILE A 198 6.62 5.35 -22.03
CA ILE A 198 6.82 5.04 -23.44
C ILE A 198 6.30 6.20 -24.31
N PHE A 199 5.07 6.68 -24.11
CA PHE A 199 4.46 7.65 -25.01
C PHE A 199 4.77 9.13 -24.72
N ASN A 200 5.19 9.49 -23.50
CA ASN A 200 5.56 10.90 -23.24
C ASN A 200 6.94 11.29 -23.78
N LYS A 201 7.78 10.33 -24.22
CA LYS A 201 9.19 10.59 -24.54
C LYS A 201 9.65 10.19 -25.94
N THR A 202 8.96 9.30 -26.64
CA THR A 202 9.33 8.90 -28.01
C THR A 202 8.26 9.33 -29.00
N SER A 203 8.61 10.28 -29.89
CA SER A 203 7.82 10.61 -31.08
C SER A 203 7.81 9.49 -32.12
N ASP A 204 8.79 8.57 -32.05
CA ASP A 204 8.99 7.49 -33.01
C ASP A 204 8.93 6.12 -32.32
N ASP A 205 7.87 5.39 -32.62
CA ASP A 205 7.55 3.97 -32.35
C ASP A 205 7.69 3.45 -30.90
N PRO A 206 6.59 3.11 -30.21
CA PRO A 206 6.61 2.46 -28.90
C PRO A 206 7.20 1.05 -28.96
N SER A 207 8.51 0.95 -28.74
CA SER A 207 9.25 -0.32 -28.80
C SER A 207 9.25 -1.05 -27.45
N PHE A 208 9.05 -2.37 -27.50
CA PHE A 208 9.28 -3.29 -26.37
C PHE A 208 10.74 -3.24 -25.86
N VAL A 209 11.69 -2.90 -26.73
CA VAL A 209 13.10 -2.70 -26.34
C VAL A 209 13.24 -1.51 -25.41
N TYR A 210 12.52 -0.42 -25.70
CA TYR A 210 12.50 0.76 -24.85
C TYR A 210 11.82 0.47 -23.50
N PHE A 211 10.72 -0.29 -23.51
CA PHE A 211 10.08 -0.80 -22.29
C PHE A 211 11.07 -1.55 -21.39
N ILE A 212 11.82 -2.53 -21.94
CA ILE A 212 12.81 -3.28 -21.17
C ILE A 212 13.89 -2.37 -20.62
N LYS A 213 14.40 -1.39 -21.39
CA LYS A 213 15.46 -0.47 -20.95
C LYS A 213 15.04 0.41 -19.77
N HIS A 214 13.75 0.74 -19.67
CA HIS A 214 13.20 1.64 -18.65
C HIS A 214 12.35 0.92 -17.60
N PHE A 215 12.36 -0.40 -17.58
CA PHE A 215 11.48 -1.19 -16.73
C PHE A 215 11.66 -0.91 -15.23
N ASP A 216 12.90 -0.73 -14.78
CA ASP A 216 13.22 -0.33 -13.39
C ASP A 216 12.52 0.96 -12.96
N THR A 217 12.53 1.96 -13.84
CA THR A 217 11.92 3.27 -13.61
C THR A 217 10.40 3.17 -13.62
N ILE A 218 9.84 2.39 -14.55
CA ILE A 218 8.40 2.12 -14.65
C ILE A 218 7.87 1.49 -13.36
N VAL A 219 8.58 0.47 -12.86
CA VAL A 219 8.22 -0.22 -11.61
C VAL A 219 8.29 0.72 -10.42
N ALA A 220 9.40 1.45 -10.25
CA ALA A 220 9.55 2.37 -9.12
C ALA A 220 8.44 3.44 -9.07
N GLN A 221 8.10 4.02 -10.23
CA GLN A 221 7.00 4.99 -10.32
C GLN A 221 5.62 4.37 -10.04
N ALA A 222 5.41 3.11 -10.46
CA ALA A 222 4.17 2.40 -10.19
C ALA A 222 4.03 2.07 -8.69
N GLU A 223 5.12 1.69 -8.02
CA GLU A 223 5.16 1.45 -6.57
C GLU A 223 4.86 2.73 -5.79
N ASP A 224 5.43 3.85 -6.20
CA ASP A 224 5.14 5.16 -5.60
C ASP A 224 3.65 5.52 -5.73
N ASP A 225 3.09 5.44 -6.93
CA ASP A 225 1.68 5.74 -7.18
C ASP A 225 0.73 4.78 -6.43
N PHE A 226 1.04 3.49 -6.40
CA PHE A 226 0.29 2.49 -5.64
C PHE A 226 0.38 2.76 -4.14
N SER A 227 1.56 3.14 -3.62
CA SER A 227 1.72 3.51 -2.21
C SER A 227 0.89 4.75 -1.85
N ILE A 228 0.78 5.74 -2.75
CA ILE A 228 -0.07 6.92 -2.58
C ILE A 228 -1.54 6.49 -2.53
N TYR A 229 -1.97 5.59 -3.42
CA TYR A 229 -3.32 5.06 -3.43
C TYR A 229 -3.66 4.33 -2.11
N LEU A 230 -2.80 3.42 -1.66
CA LEU A 230 -3.00 2.69 -0.40
C LEU A 230 -3.12 3.65 0.79
N ARG A 231 -2.29 4.70 0.85
CA ARG A 231 -2.37 5.75 1.88
C ARG A 231 -3.68 6.55 1.82
N LYS A 232 -4.18 6.85 0.62
CA LYS A 232 -5.48 7.54 0.45
C LYS A 232 -6.64 6.65 0.88
N PHE A 233 -6.64 5.39 0.45
CA PHE A 233 -7.68 4.42 0.80
C PHE A 233 -7.73 4.17 2.31
N SER A 234 -6.57 3.97 2.95
CA SER A 234 -6.49 3.82 4.41
C SER A 234 -7.00 5.07 5.13
N PHE A 235 -6.71 6.26 4.61
CA PHE A 235 -7.20 7.51 5.17
C PHE A 235 -8.72 7.67 5.02
N GLU A 236 -9.31 7.28 3.89
CA GLU A 236 -10.76 7.30 3.70
C GLU A 236 -11.47 6.34 4.64
N ALA A 237 -10.96 5.11 4.79
CA ALA A 237 -11.47 4.14 5.75
C ALA A 237 -11.40 4.66 7.19
N PHE A 238 -10.25 5.22 7.57
CA PHE A 238 -10.07 5.89 8.86
C PHE A 238 -11.07 7.03 9.07
N ASN A 239 -11.22 7.93 8.11
CA ASN A 239 -12.14 9.08 8.20
C ASN A 239 -13.61 8.62 8.29
N LYS A 240 -13.98 7.52 7.64
CA LYS A 240 -15.32 6.91 7.76
C LYS A 240 -15.56 6.39 9.17
N ASN A 241 -14.59 5.67 9.76
CA ASN A 241 -14.69 5.15 11.12
C ASN A 241 -14.76 6.29 12.14
N PHE A 242 -13.89 7.30 12.01
CA PHE A 242 -13.91 8.48 12.88
C PHE A 242 -15.25 9.24 12.84
N ARG A 243 -15.88 9.36 11.66
CA ARG A 243 -17.22 9.96 11.55
C ARG A 243 -18.29 9.14 12.27
N LYS A 244 -18.18 7.81 12.25
CA LYS A 244 -19.10 6.91 12.96
C LYS A 244 -18.97 7.11 14.47
N GLU A 245 -17.75 7.08 14.99
CA GLU A 245 -17.46 7.34 16.42
C GLU A 245 -17.93 8.73 16.84
N GLN A 246 -17.71 9.76 16.02
CA GLN A 246 -18.22 11.10 16.30
C GLN A 246 -19.76 11.12 16.48
N ILE A 247 -20.49 10.36 15.67
CA ILE A 247 -21.95 10.27 15.80
C ILE A 247 -22.31 9.58 17.12
N GLU A 248 -21.61 8.52 17.49
CA GLU A 248 -21.78 7.81 18.76
C GLU A 248 -21.54 8.75 19.95
N TYR A 249 -20.44 9.50 19.96
CA TYR A 249 -20.15 10.52 20.99
C TYR A 249 -21.27 11.57 21.10
N PHE A 250 -21.76 12.08 19.97
CA PHE A 250 -22.85 13.04 19.99
C PHE A 250 -24.17 12.43 20.46
N SER A 251 -24.42 11.16 20.15
CA SER A 251 -25.59 10.42 20.65
C SER A 251 -25.52 10.27 22.16
N SER A 252 -24.42 9.73 22.69
CA SER A 252 -24.25 9.54 24.15
C SER A 252 -24.36 10.85 24.91
N LEU A 253 -23.75 11.94 24.41
CA LEU A 253 -23.89 13.26 25.03
C LEU A 253 -25.33 13.79 24.96
N ARG A 254 -26.06 13.52 23.87
CA ARG A 254 -27.47 13.92 23.74
C ARG A 254 -28.34 13.15 24.72
N ASP A 255 -28.09 11.86 24.90
CA ASP A 255 -28.84 11.02 25.84
C ASP A 255 -28.63 11.49 27.27
N ILE A 256 -27.38 11.79 27.66
CA ILE A 256 -27.07 12.35 28.99
C ILE A 256 -27.73 13.72 29.15
N LEU A 257 -27.62 14.61 28.15
CA LEU A 257 -28.29 15.92 28.19
C LEU A 257 -29.81 15.79 28.32
N SER A 258 -30.42 14.82 27.65
CA SER A 258 -31.86 14.57 27.76
C SER A 258 -32.23 14.14 29.18
N LYS A 259 -31.46 13.25 29.80
CA LYS A 259 -31.66 12.86 31.21
C LYS A 259 -31.51 14.04 32.16
N ILE A 260 -30.50 14.88 31.93
CA ILE A 260 -30.30 16.12 32.69
C ILE A 260 -31.51 17.05 32.52
N GLN A 261 -32.00 17.25 31.30
CA GLN A 261 -33.18 18.08 31.02
C GLN A 261 -34.45 17.58 31.72
N THR A 262 -34.66 16.26 31.78
CA THR A 262 -35.77 15.67 32.55
C THR A 262 -35.66 16.05 34.02
N ASN A 263 -34.46 16.01 34.61
CA ASN A 263 -34.24 16.45 36.00
C ASN A 263 -34.47 17.96 36.18
N ILE A 264 -34.14 18.80 35.18
CA ILE A 264 -34.44 20.24 35.24
C ILE A 264 -35.94 20.48 35.42
N VAL A 265 -36.77 19.73 34.70
CA VAL A 265 -38.23 19.89 34.75
C VAL A 265 -38.82 19.31 36.05
N SER A 266 -38.27 18.18 36.53
CA SER A 266 -38.79 17.53 37.74
C SER A 266 -38.55 18.34 39.01
N ILE A 267 -37.45 19.11 39.09
CA ILE A 267 -37.09 19.87 40.28
C ILE A 267 -38.15 20.94 40.64
N PRO A 268 -38.51 21.91 39.78
CA PRO A 268 -39.53 22.92 40.08
C PRO A 268 -40.91 22.34 40.41
N VAL A 269 -41.29 21.25 39.73
CA VAL A 269 -42.55 20.55 39.97
C VAL A 269 -42.56 19.94 41.37
N SER A 270 -41.49 19.21 41.72
CA SER A 270 -41.36 18.57 43.03
C SER A 270 -41.38 19.59 44.17
N ILE A 271 -40.74 20.75 43.98
CA ILE A 271 -40.76 21.84 44.96
C ILE A 271 -42.15 22.42 45.12
N SER A 272 -42.82 22.74 44.01
CA SER A 272 -44.17 23.30 44.03
C SER A 272 -45.14 22.37 44.77
N ILE A 273 -45.07 21.06 44.49
CA ILE A 273 -45.87 20.03 45.17
C ILE A 273 -45.53 19.98 46.66
N THR A 274 -44.24 19.97 47.01
CA THR A 274 -43.80 19.89 48.41
C THR A 274 -44.26 21.10 49.21
N VAL A 275 -44.07 22.31 48.68
CA VAL A 275 -44.49 23.56 49.32
C VAL A 275 -46.01 23.58 49.50
N ALA A 276 -46.78 23.25 48.46
CA ALA A 276 -48.24 23.19 48.53
C ALA A 276 -48.72 22.18 49.59
N ALA A 277 -48.12 20.98 49.62
CA ALA A 277 -48.47 19.94 50.57
C ALA A 277 -48.17 20.36 52.01
N VAL A 278 -47.02 21.02 52.27
CA VAL A 278 -46.67 21.57 53.58
C VAL A 278 -47.68 22.64 54.04
N PHE A 279 -48.15 23.50 53.12
CA PHE A 279 -49.18 24.49 53.43
C PHE A 279 -50.54 23.87 53.76
N GLU A 280 -50.91 22.77 53.09
CA GLU A 280 -52.19 22.08 53.30
C GLU A 280 -52.26 21.37 54.65
N VAL A 281 -51.16 20.80 55.13
CA VAL A 281 -51.10 20.06 56.40
C VAL A 281 -50.55 20.88 57.58
N LYS A 282 -50.68 22.21 57.53
CA LYS A 282 -50.14 23.13 58.54
C LYS A 282 -50.53 22.80 60.00
N ASP A 283 -51.73 22.27 60.20
CA ASP A 283 -52.26 21.93 61.53
C ASP A 283 -51.81 20.53 62.02
N LYS A 284 -51.03 19.81 61.20
CA LYS A 284 -50.52 18.45 61.46
C LYS A 284 -48.99 18.42 61.27
N PRO A 285 -48.21 18.92 62.25
CA PRO A 285 -46.76 19.12 62.10
C PRO A 285 -46.00 17.83 61.80
N GLU A 286 -46.46 16.69 62.30
CA GLU A 286 -45.87 15.37 62.03
C GLU A 286 -45.94 15.00 60.54
N LEU A 287 -47.06 15.30 59.87
CA LEU A 287 -47.22 15.05 58.43
C LEU A 287 -46.38 16.01 57.60
N ALA A 288 -46.33 17.28 57.99
CA ALA A 288 -45.48 18.27 57.33
C ALA A 288 -43.99 17.87 57.40
N LEU A 289 -43.54 17.41 58.57
CA LEU A 289 -42.18 16.90 58.76
C LEU A 289 -41.88 15.71 57.84
N LEU A 290 -42.82 14.77 57.72
CA LEU A 290 -42.67 13.61 56.84
C LEU A 290 -42.54 14.02 55.36
N ILE A 291 -43.31 15.01 54.92
CA ILE A 291 -43.21 15.58 53.56
C ILE A 291 -41.83 16.20 53.33
N VAL A 292 -41.33 17.00 54.29
CA VAL A 292 -40.01 17.63 54.21
C VAL A 292 -38.90 16.60 54.15
N VAL A 293 -38.98 15.55 54.98
CA VAL A 293 -38.02 14.43 54.95
C VAL A 293 -38.04 13.73 53.59
N GLY A 294 -39.23 13.46 53.03
CA GLY A 294 -39.37 12.89 51.70
C GLY A 294 -38.72 13.76 50.61
N TYR A 295 -38.90 15.08 50.69
CA TYR A 295 -38.25 16.01 49.76
C TYR A 295 -36.72 16.06 49.93
N ILE A 296 -36.21 15.99 51.15
CA ILE A 296 -34.75 15.89 51.41
C ILE A 296 -34.19 14.63 50.74
N PHE A 297 -34.85 13.48 50.89
CA PHE A 297 -34.43 12.25 50.22
C PHE A 297 -34.44 12.40 48.69
N TYR A 298 -35.50 12.98 48.12
CA TYR A 298 -35.57 13.27 46.68
C TYR A 298 -34.42 14.17 46.22
N SER A 299 -34.11 15.23 46.97
CA SER A 299 -33.02 16.16 46.67
C SER A 299 -31.66 15.46 46.70
N LEU A 300 -31.39 14.63 47.71
CA LEU A 300 -30.16 13.85 47.80
C LEU A 300 -30.03 12.85 46.65
N LEU A 301 -31.10 12.13 46.31
CA LEU A 301 -31.11 11.20 45.19
C LEU A 301 -30.88 11.93 43.85
N SER A 302 -31.53 13.07 43.66
CA SER A 302 -31.37 13.90 42.45
C SER A 302 -29.93 14.43 42.31
N ALA A 303 -29.31 14.85 43.41
CA ALA A 303 -27.91 15.26 43.42
C ALA A 303 -26.96 14.11 43.08
N TYR A 304 -27.22 12.91 43.62
CA TYR A 304 -26.47 11.71 43.29
C TYR A 304 -26.59 11.33 41.80
N LEU A 305 -27.81 11.36 41.23
CA LEU A 305 -28.03 11.09 39.81
C LEU A 305 -27.32 12.10 38.91
N LEU A 306 -27.38 13.41 39.25
CA LEU A 306 -26.64 14.44 38.52
C LEU A 306 -25.13 14.19 38.55
N ARG A 307 -24.61 13.72 39.68
CA ARG A 307 -23.20 13.35 39.80
C ARG A 307 -22.84 12.17 38.92
N ASN A 308 -23.67 11.14 38.85
CA ASN A 308 -23.42 10.01 37.95
C ASN A 308 -23.39 10.46 36.48
N TYR A 309 -24.27 11.39 36.08
CA TYR A 309 -24.19 11.97 34.74
C TYR A 309 -22.90 12.75 34.50
N GLU A 310 -22.33 13.42 35.51
CA GLU A 310 -21.01 14.03 35.36
C GLU A 310 -19.90 12.99 35.15
N ILE A 311 -19.98 11.86 35.85
CA ILE A 311 -19.03 10.73 35.69
C ILE A 311 -19.14 10.15 34.28
N ASP A 312 -20.35 9.90 33.78
CA ASP A 312 -20.56 9.44 32.39
C ASP A 312 -19.95 10.42 31.36
N ILE A 313 -20.07 11.73 31.61
CA ILE A 313 -19.47 12.75 30.74
C ILE A 313 -17.93 12.77 30.86
N ASP A 314 -17.38 12.51 32.05
CA ASP A 314 -15.93 12.33 32.26
C ASP A 314 -15.42 11.12 31.49
N GLU A 315 -16.10 9.97 31.54
CA GLU A 315 -15.71 8.78 30.79
C GLU A 315 -15.70 9.02 29.28
N ILE A 316 -16.73 9.69 28.75
CA ILE A 316 -16.80 10.07 27.33
C ILE A 316 -15.60 10.96 26.97
N LYS A 317 -15.24 11.89 27.85
CA LYS A 317 -14.08 12.77 27.64
C LYS A 317 -12.79 11.97 27.62
N ASP A 318 -12.60 11.06 28.58
CA ASP A 318 -11.36 10.30 28.72
C ASP A 318 -11.16 9.34 27.54
N ARG A 319 -12.24 8.70 27.03
CA ARG A 319 -12.19 7.92 25.78
C ARG A 319 -11.81 8.78 24.58
N LEU A 320 -12.42 9.96 24.45
CA LEU A 320 -12.10 10.91 23.39
C LEU A 320 -10.64 11.41 23.49
N ASP A 321 -10.11 11.63 24.70
CA ASP A 321 -8.72 12.06 24.90
C ASP A 321 -7.76 10.97 24.39
N GLN A 322 -8.00 9.70 24.71
CA GLN A 322 -7.18 8.56 24.25
C GLN A 322 -7.22 8.42 22.72
N GLU A 323 -8.40 8.46 22.13
CA GLU A 323 -8.54 8.37 20.67
C GLU A 323 -7.92 9.59 19.98
N ALA A 324 -8.12 10.79 20.52
CA ALA A 324 -7.54 12.00 19.95
C ALA A 324 -6.00 11.97 19.94
N GLU A 325 -5.36 11.33 20.92
CA GLU A 325 -3.91 11.14 20.96
C GLU A 325 -3.44 10.22 19.84
N ILE A 326 -4.03 9.03 19.72
CA ILE A 326 -3.74 8.06 18.64
C ILE A 326 -3.90 8.70 17.26
N ILE A 327 -4.95 9.50 17.08
CA ILE A 327 -5.26 10.15 15.80
C ILE A 327 -4.22 11.22 15.46
N ARG A 328 -3.78 12.02 16.45
CA ARG A 328 -2.79 13.10 16.22
C ARG A 328 -1.42 12.57 15.86
N GLU A 329 -1.06 11.39 16.37
CA GLU A 329 0.19 10.70 16.07
C GLU A 329 0.19 10.10 14.66
N ASN A 330 -0.92 9.46 14.26
CA ASN A 330 -0.95 8.63 13.05
C ASN A 330 -1.41 9.36 11.78
N VAL A 331 -2.05 10.53 11.90
CA VAL A 331 -2.69 11.20 10.74
C VAL A 331 -1.98 12.52 10.41
N VAL A 332 -1.12 12.53 9.39
CA VAL A 332 -0.44 13.74 8.91
C VAL A 332 -1.36 14.62 8.04
N SER A 333 -2.22 13.99 7.23
CA SER A 333 -3.09 14.69 6.29
C SER A 333 -4.41 15.13 6.93
N ASN A 334 -4.88 16.36 6.66
CA ASN A 334 -6.13 16.92 7.17
C ASN A 334 -6.25 17.05 8.72
N LYS A 335 -5.14 17.19 9.46
CA LYS A 335 -5.13 17.41 10.91
C LYS A 335 -6.13 18.47 11.37
N ASP A 336 -6.23 19.58 10.65
CA ASP A 336 -7.11 20.71 11.01
C ASP A 336 -8.59 20.33 11.03
N LYS A 337 -9.06 19.56 10.03
CA LYS A 337 -10.46 19.13 9.95
C LYS A 337 -10.80 18.20 11.11
N ILE A 338 -9.90 17.27 11.41
CA ILE A 338 -10.08 16.30 12.51
C ILE A 338 -10.03 17.02 13.86
N ASN A 339 -9.04 17.89 14.08
CA ASN A 339 -8.96 18.69 15.30
C ASN A 339 -10.18 19.58 15.48
N HIS A 340 -10.71 20.16 14.41
CA HIS A 340 -11.95 20.94 14.46
C HIS A 340 -13.15 20.07 14.86
N ALA A 341 -13.25 18.84 14.36
CA ALA A 341 -14.29 17.88 14.74
C ALA A 341 -14.19 17.48 16.22
N ILE A 342 -12.99 17.12 16.70
CA ILE A 342 -12.71 16.79 18.11
C ILE A 342 -13.08 17.99 19.02
N ASN A 343 -12.67 19.20 18.64
CA ASN A 343 -12.99 20.41 19.40
C ASN A 343 -14.49 20.70 19.50
N LYS A 344 -15.30 20.32 18.51
CA LYS A 344 -16.77 20.41 18.62
C LYS A 344 -17.32 19.48 19.70
N ILE A 345 -16.77 18.27 19.84
CA ILE A 345 -17.15 17.32 20.88
C ILE A 345 -16.76 17.87 22.25
N TYR A 346 -15.51 18.34 22.43
CA TYR A 346 -15.09 18.99 23.69
C TYR A 346 -15.97 20.16 24.10
N LYS A 347 -16.38 21.01 23.15
CA LYS A 347 -17.31 22.12 23.44
C LYS A 347 -18.65 21.62 23.98
N LYS A 348 -19.19 20.50 23.47
CA LYS A 348 -20.42 19.90 23.97
C LYS A 348 -20.24 19.25 25.34
N ILE A 349 -19.14 18.52 25.55
CA ILE A 349 -18.76 17.96 26.86
C ILE A 349 -18.73 19.08 27.91
N LYS A 350 -18.01 20.18 27.62
CA LYS A 350 -17.91 21.34 28.53
C LYS A 350 -19.28 21.93 28.85
N ARG A 351 -20.15 22.08 27.84
CA ARG A 351 -21.52 22.58 28.05
C ARG A 351 -22.34 21.64 28.94
N ALA A 352 -22.30 20.34 28.69
CA ALA A 352 -23.03 19.35 29.49
C ALA A 352 -22.60 19.37 30.97
N LYS A 353 -21.28 19.41 31.24
CA LYS A 353 -20.76 19.55 32.62
C LYS A 353 -21.22 20.84 33.29
N ILE A 354 -21.13 21.98 32.59
CA ILE A 354 -21.57 23.27 33.14
C ILE A 354 -23.07 23.21 33.47
N THR A 355 -23.89 22.65 32.57
CA THR A 355 -25.33 22.50 32.80
C THR A 355 -25.61 21.62 34.02
N ALA A 356 -24.96 20.46 34.16
CA ALA A 356 -25.12 19.60 35.33
C ALA A 356 -24.81 20.35 36.64
N LYS A 357 -23.68 21.08 36.69
CA LYS A 357 -23.28 21.88 37.86
C LYS A 357 -24.27 22.99 38.21
N ILE A 358 -24.78 23.70 37.21
CA ILE A 358 -25.77 24.76 37.43
C ILE A 358 -27.03 24.17 38.08
N ILE A 359 -27.50 23.02 37.60
CA ILE A 359 -28.71 22.37 38.12
C ILE A 359 -28.47 21.86 39.54
N GLN A 360 -27.30 21.30 39.80
CA GLN A 360 -26.95 20.82 41.13
C GLN A 360 -26.88 21.99 42.13
N PHE A 361 -26.30 23.12 41.74
CA PHE A 361 -26.30 24.33 42.56
C PHE A 361 -27.73 24.88 42.80
N LEU A 362 -28.56 24.89 41.75
CA LEU A 362 -29.97 25.29 41.86
C LEU A 362 -30.74 24.38 42.83
N LEU A 363 -30.52 23.07 42.78
CA LEU A 363 -31.13 22.09 43.67
C LEU A 363 -30.78 22.36 45.15
N VAL A 364 -29.54 22.75 45.45
CA VAL A 364 -29.12 23.13 46.80
C VAL A 364 -29.89 24.36 47.29
N ILE A 365 -29.93 25.42 46.48
CA ILE A 365 -30.67 26.66 46.81
C ILE A 365 -32.13 26.35 47.10
N LEU A 366 -32.76 25.56 46.22
CA LEU A 366 -34.18 25.23 46.36
C LEU A 366 -34.45 24.34 47.58
N THR A 367 -33.50 23.48 47.94
CA THR A 367 -33.60 22.68 49.17
C THR A 367 -33.54 23.55 50.41
N LEU A 368 -32.63 24.53 50.45
CA LEU A 368 -32.56 25.51 51.54
C LEU A 368 -33.84 26.35 51.63
N LEU A 369 -34.43 26.71 50.50
CA LEU A 369 -35.69 27.44 50.45
C LEU A 369 -36.86 26.63 51.02
N VAL A 370 -36.97 25.34 50.69
CA VAL A 370 -38.00 24.45 51.28
C VAL A 370 -37.82 24.33 52.80
N LEU A 371 -36.59 24.19 53.29
CA LEU A 371 -36.30 24.14 54.73
C LEU A 371 -36.68 25.44 55.43
N PHE A 372 -36.39 26.59 54.81
CA PHE A 372 -36.75 27.90 55.34
C PHE A 372 -38.27 28.11 55.40
N ILE A 373 -39.01 27.72 54.36
CA ILE A 373 -40.48 27.78 54.36
C ILE A 373 -41.03 26.86 55.46
N SER A 374 -40.46 25.66 55.60
CA SER A 374 -40.91 24.69 56.61
C SER A 374 -40.65 25.18 58.03
N TRP A 375 -39.51 25.85 58.28
CA TRP A 375 -39.23 26.51 59.55
C TRP A 375 -40.32 27.52 59.90
N TRP A 376 -40.59 28.43 58.97
CA TRP A 376 -41.54 29.50 59.17
C TRP A 376 -42.96 28.99 59.40
N GLN A 377 -43.37 27.97 58.64
CA GLN A 377 -44.73 27.43 58.71
C GLN A 377 -44.99 26.55 59.94
N LEU A 378 -43.98 25.80 60.41
CA LEU A 378 -44.14 24.80 61.48
C LEU A 378 -43.70 25.31 62.86
N ASN A 379 -43.21 26.55 62.97
CA ASN A 379 -42.63 27.11 64.19
C ASN A 379 -41.57 26.18 64.82
N LEU A 380 -40.76 25.54 63.97
CA LEU A 380 -39.67 24.69 64.42
C LEU A 380 -38.55 25.53 65.07
N ASP A 381 -37.76 24.91 65.93
CA ASP A 381 -36.59 25.56 66.52
C ASP A 381 -35.61 25.99 65.41
N LEU A 382 -35.35 27.30 65.33
CA LEU A 382 -34.45 27.90 64.36
C LEU A 382 -33.05 27.28 64.42
N ILE A 383 -32.56 26.96 65.62
CA ILE A 383 -31.22 26.38 65.81
C ILE A 383 -31.14 25.01 65.14
N LEU A 384 -32.17 24.17 65.34
CA LEU A 384 -32.24 22.84 64.74
C LEU A 384 -32.21 22.91 63.20
N ILE A 385 -32.97 23.84 62.61
CA ILE A 385 -33.04 23.98 61.15
C ILE A 385 -31.75 24.55 60.56
N LEU A 386 -31.09 25.47 61.25
CA LEU A 386 -29.77 25.95 60.84
C LEU A 386 -28.75 24.80 60.83
N ILE A 387 -28.73 23.97 61.87
CA ILE A 387 -27.85 22.78 61.94
C ILE A 387 -28.16 21.82 60.79
N LEU A 388 -29.44 21.48 60.57
CA LEU A 388 -29.85 20.57 59.50
C LEU A 388 -29.50 21.13 58.11
N SER A 389 -29.70 22.43 57.90
CA SER A 389 -29.36 23.12 56.64
C SER A 389 -27.87 23.09 56.38
N ILE A 390 -27.03 23.29 57.41
CA ILE A 390 -25.58 23.18 57.30
C ILE A 390 -25.16 21.75 56.96
N ILE A 391 -25.71 20.74 57.65
CA ILE A 391 -25.41 19.33 57.38
C ILE A 391 -25.76 18.97 55.94
N LEU A 392 -26.97 19.33 55.47
CA LEU A 392 -27.41 19.06 54.11
C LEU A 392 -26.59 19.81 53.07
N PHE A 393 -26.24 21.06 53.35
CA PHE A 393 -25.36 21.84 52.49
C PHE A 393 -23.98 21.18 52.35
N VAL A 394 -23.38 20.77 53.47
CA VAL A 394 -22.10 20.03 53.47
C VAL A 394 -22.23 18.72 52.71
N PHE A 395 -23.32 17.97 52.89
CA PHE A 395 -23.54 16.71 52.19
C PHE A 395 -23.69 16.92 50.66
N HIS A 396 -24.44 17.94 50.24
CA HIS A 396 -24.51 18.34 48.83
C HIS A 396 -23.14 18.75 48.28
N LEU A 397 -22.36 19.52 49.05
CA LEU A 397 -20.99 19.87 48.65
C LEU A 397 -20.11 18.63 48.51
N ILE A 398 -20.22 17.65 49.40
CA ILE A 398 -19.51 16.37 49.28
C ILE A 398 -19.92 15.67 47.97
N ILE A 399 -21.21 15.58 47.65
CA ILE A 399 -21.66 14.96 46.38
C ILE A 399 -21.11 15.72 45.16
N ILE A 400 -21.09 17.05 45.20
CA ILE A 400 -20.60 17.91 44.10
C ILE A 400 -19.09 17.73 43.90
N PHE A 401 -18.31 17.80 44.98
CA PHE A 401 -16.86 17.94 44.91
C PHE A 401 -16.12 16.61 45.06
N PHE A 402 -16.61 15.68 45.88
CA PHE A 402 -15.91 14.43 46.12
C PHE A 402 -16.09 13.49 44.94
N LYS A 403 -15.00 13.19 44.24
CA LYS A 403 -14.97 12.12 43.24
C LYS A 403 -14.98 10.82 44.02
N ILE A 404 -16.09 10.10 44.00
CA ILE A 404 -16.11 8.71 44.46
C ILE A 404 -15.21 7.99 43.46
N LYS A 405 -13.97 7.71 43.87
CA LYS A 405 -13.08 6.84 43.10
C LYS A 405 -13.70 5.45 43.17
N GLU A 406 -14.36 5.04 42.10
CA GLU A 406 -14.56 3.62 41.87
C GLU A 406 -13.19 2.98 41.73
N LYS A 407 -12.98 1.92 42.49
CA LYS A 407 -11.70 1.27 42.72
C LYS A 407 -11.56 0.07 41.81
#